data_AF-A0A967LE10-F1
#
_entry.id   AF-A0A967LE10-F1
#
_cell.length_a   1.000
_cell.length_b   1.000
_cell.length_c   1.000
_cell.angle_alpha   90.00
_cell.angle_beta   90.00
_cell.angle_gamma   90.00
#
_symmetry.space_group_name_H-M   'P 1'
#
loop_
_entity.id
_entity.type
_entity.pdbx_description
1 polymer ?
#
loop_
_entity_poly.entity_id
_entity_poly.type
_entity_poly.pdbx_seq_one_letter_code
_entity_poly.pdbx_strand_id
1 'polypeptide(L)' 'MKWAREREHTAARQADFRTRSKPSGASFHTCANCGATDLSHPDRDFRITEDERELCDTCLASETDQPDTAEKTT' A
#
# COMPACT_ATOMS: atom_id res chain seq x y z
N MET A 1 -36.42 -12.97 -12.80
CA MET A 1 -35.66 -11.96 -13.56
C MET A 1 -35.25 -10.71 -12.76
N LYS A 2 -36.00 -10.29 -11.73
CA LYS A 2 -35.69 -9.07 -10.93
C LYS A 2 -34.28 -9.06 -10.31
N TRP A 3 -33.83 -10.20 -9.78
CA TRP A 3 -32.51 -10.35 -9.17
C TRP A 3 -31.34 -10.12 -10.14
N ALA A 4 -31.50 -10.44 -11.43
CA ALA A 4 -30.42 -10.30 -12.41
C ALA A 4 -30.14 -8.81 -12.67
N ARG A 5 -31.22 -8.04 -12.82
CA ARG A 5 -31.20 -6.60 -13.04
C ARG A 5 -30.64 -5.82 -11.85
N GLU A 6 -30.94 -6.26 -10.63
CA GLU A 6 -30.37 -5.68 -9.40
C GLU A 6 -28.87 -5.93 -9.27
N ARG A 7 -28.41 -7.15 -9.62
CA ARG A 7 -26.97 -7.47 -9.62
C ARG A 7 -26.20 -6.65 -10.65
N GLU A 8 -26.76 -6.49 -11.83
CA GLU A 8 -26.17 -5.69 -12.91
C GLU A 8 -26.05 -4.21 -12.52
N HIS A 9 -27.10 -3.63 -11.93
CA HIS A 9 -27.07 -2.26 -11.38
C HIS A 9 -26.03 -2.08 -10.28
N THR A 10 -25.87 -3.10 -9.43
CA THR A 10 -24.89 -3.08 -8.33
C THR A 10 -23.47 -3.16 -8.88
N ALA A 11 -23.22 -4.03 -9.85
CA ALA A 11 -21.92 -4.14 -10.52
C ALA A 11 -21.54 -2.84 -11.25
N ALA A 12 -22.48 -2.21 -11.94
CA ALA A 12 -22.25 -0.92 -12.60
C ALA A 12 -21.84 0.17 -11.60
N ARG A 13 -22.54 0.28 -10.46
CA ARG A 13 -22.19 1.25 -9.41
C ARG A 13 -20.82 0.98 -8.79
N GLN A 14 -20.46 -0.28 -8.58
CA GLN A 14 -19.14 -0.65 -8.07
C GLN A 14 -18.02 -0.33 -9.06
N ALA A 15 -18.25 -0.55 -10.36
CA ALA A 15 -17.30 -0.21 -11.40
C ALA A 15 -17.09 1.30 -11.52
N ASP A 16 -18.17 2.09 -11.48
CA ASP A 16 -18.12 3.56 -11.50
C ASP A 16 -17.39 4.11 -10.28
N PHE A 17 -17.69 3.59 -9.09
CA PHE A 17 -17.00 3.98 -7.87
C PHE A 17 -15.52 3.65 -7.95
N ARG A 18 -15.14 2.41 -8.30
CA ARG A 18 -13.72 2.02 -8.46
C ARG A 18 -12.98 2.89 -9.48
N THR A 19 -13.64 3.28 -10.56
CA THR A 19 -13.04 4.13 -11.59
C THR A 19 -12.83 5.55 -11.09
N ARG A 20 -13.81 6.12 -10.38
CA ARG A 20 -13.75 7.49 -9.85
C ARG A 20 -12.93 7.63 -8.57
N SER A 21 -12.81 6.56 -7.78
CA SER A 21 -12.07 6.54 -6.52
C SER A 21 -10.58 6.30 -6.73
N LYS A 22 -10.14 5.91 -7.94
CA LYS A 22 -8.70 5.87 -8.25
C LYS A 22 -8.18 7.31 -8.25
N PRO A 23 -7.24 7.66 -7.36
CA PRO A 23 -6.63 8.98 -7.37
C PRO A 23 -5.97 9.19 -8.73
N SER A 24 -6.40 10.22 -9.47
CA SER A 24 -5.84 10.57 -10.78
C SER A 24 -4.53 11.35 -10.65
N GLY A 25 -3.75 11.11 -9.59
CA GLY A 25 -2.63 11.95 -9.15
C GLY A 25 -1.35 11.17 -8.86
N ALA A 26 -0.34 11.90 -8.39
CA ALA A 26 0.87 11.30 -7.84
C ALA A 26 0.52 10.45 -6.60
N SER A 27 1.20 9.33 -6.43
CA SER A 27 1.14 8.56 -5.19
C SER A 27 1.56 9.42 -4.01
N PHE A 28 0.87 9.29 -2.89
CA PHE A 28 1.26 9.92 -1.64
C PHE A 28 2.47 9.22 -1.05
N HIS A 29 2.53 7.90 -1.23
CA HIS A 29 3.59 7.05 -0.71
C HIS A 29 4.27 6.27 -1.83
N THR A 30 5.59 6.19 -1.78
CA THR A 30 6.45 5.44 -2.71
C THR A 30 7.59 4.79 -1.94
N CYS A 31 7.61 3.45 -1.92
CA CYS A 31 8.69 2.67 -1.33
C CYS A 31 9.98 2.84 -2.12
N ALA A 32 11.04 3.33 -1.46
CA ALA A 32 12.35 3.55 -2.04
C ALA A 32 13.04 2.26 -2.51
N ASN A 33 12.69 1.10 -1.94
CA ASN A 33 13.31 -0.19 -2.28
C ASN A 33 12.65 -0.89 -3.48
N CYS A 34 11.32 -1.03 -3.48
CA CYS A 34 10.61 -1.79 -4.52
C CYS A 34 9.72 -0.94 -5.43
N GLY A 35 9.61 0.36 -5.19
CA GLY A 35 8.75 1.26 -5.97
C GLY A 35 7.25 1.05 -5.76
N ALA A 36 6.83 0.24 -4.78
CA ALA A 36 5.42 0.10 -4.42
C ALA A 36 4.85 1.45 -3.98
N THR A 37 3.58 1.70 -4.30
CA THR A 37 2.88 2.95 -4.00
C THR A 37 1.51 2.67 -3.39
N ASP A 38 0.91 3.66 -2.73
CA ASP A 38 -0.48 3.54 -2.23
C ASP A 38 -1.49 3.27 -3.36
N LEU A 39 -1.16 3.63 -4.61
CA LEU A 39 -1.97 3.36 -5.79
C LEU A 39 -1.84 1.94 -6.31
N SER A 40 -0.64 1.37 -6.27
CA SER A 40 -0.34 0.03 -6.80
C SER A 40 -0.57 -1.07 -5.75
N HIS A 41 -0.33 -0.74 -4.49
CA HIS A 41 -0.44 -1.63 -3.35
C HIS A 41 -1.20 -0.91 -2.21
N PRO A 42 -2.52 -0.69 -2.38
CA PRO A 42 -3.32 0.07 -1.42
C PRO A 42 -3.43 -0.59 -0.05
N ASP A 43 -3.15 -1.89 0.04
CA ASP A 43 -3.17 -2.66 1.28
C ASP A 43 -1.82 -2.67 2.02
N ARG A 44 -0.78 -2.01 1.50
CA ARG A 44 0.53 -1.92 2.15
C ARG A 44 0.62 -0.69 3.04
N ASP A 45 1.23 -0.87 4.20
CA ASP A 45 1.64 0.24 5.05
C ASP A 45 3.01 0.76 4.62
N PHE A 46 3.18 2.08 4.61
CA PHE A 46 4.43 2.76 4.30
C PHE A 46 4.95 3.50 5.54
N ARG A 47 6.25 3.40 5.83
CA ARG A 47 6.92 4.02 6.98
C ARG A 47 8.21 4.71 6.57
N ILE A 48 8.51 5.83 7.20
CA ILE A 48 9.76 6.56 7.03
C ILE A 48 10.79 6.00 8.01
N THR A 49 11.97 5.61 7.51
CA THR A 49 13.10 5.12 8.32
C THR A 49 13.96 6.27 8.85
N GLU A 50 14.95 5.95 9.69
CA GLU A 50 15.91 6.94 10.21
C GLU A 50 16.73 7.61 9.09
N ASP A 51 16.91 6.93 7.95
CA ASP A 51 17.60 7.46 6.76
C ASP A 51 16.71 8.37 5.89
N GLU A 52 15.55 8.80 6.39
CA GLU A 52 14.52 9.55 5.64
C GLU A 52 13.99 8.82 4.39
N ARG A 53 14.21 7.49 4.31
CA ARG A 53 13.68 6.65 3.22
C ARG A 53 12.29 6.15 3.58
N GLU A 54 11.34 6.26 2.66
CA GLU A 54 10.04 5.65 2.84
C GLU A 54 10.07 4.19 2.33
N LEU A 55 9.68 3.24 3.17
CA LEU A 55 9.65 1.82 2.86
C LEU A 55 8.28 1.21 3.17
N CYS A 56 7.86 0.26 2.34
CA CYS A 56 6.67 -0.54 2.66
C CYS A 56 6.98 -1.58 3.74
N ASP A 57 5.96 -1.98 4.49
CA ASP A 57 5.96 -3.03 5.50
C ASP A 57 6.77 -4.28 5.14
N THR A 58 6.66 -4.74 3.89
CA THR A 58 7.35 -5.92 3.36
C THR A 58 8.85 -5.70 3.26
N CYS A 59 9.28 -4.53 2.78
CA CYS A 59 10.70 -4.19 2.67
C CYS A 59 11.30 -3.85 4.03
N LEU A 60 10.50 -3.24 4.91
CA LEU A 60 10.89 -2.93 6.27
C LEU A 60 11.14 -4.21 7.08
N ALA A 61 10.24 -5.20 6.97
CA ALA A 61 10.41 -6.49 7.63
C ALA A 61 11.69 -7.22 7.17
N SER A 62 12.07 -7.09 5.90
CA SER A 62 13.30 -7.68 5.38
C SER A 62 14.58 -6.97 5.83
N GLU A 63 14.53 -5.67 6.16
CA GLU A 63 15.69 -4.96 6.73
C GLU A 63 15.88 -5.24 8.22
N THR A 64 14.78 -5.48 8.96
CA THR A 64 14.82 -5.72 10.42
C THR A 64 15.26 -7.13 10.84
N ASP A 65 15.52 -8.04 9.89
CA ASP A 65 16.08 -9.37 10.20
C ASP A 65 17.61 -9.33 10.44
N GLN A 66 18.17 -8.16 10.79
CA GLN A 66 19.50 -8.07 11.37
C GLN A 66 19.42 -8.22 12.90
N PRO A 67 19.71 -9.41 13.47
CA PRO A 67 20.29 -9.44 14.81
C PRO A 67 21.66 -8.76 14.76
N ASP A 68 22.17 -8.33 15.91
CA ASP A 68 23.47 -7.66 16.09
C ASP A 68 23.41 -6.14 15.85
N THR A 69 23.07 -5.34 16.86
CA THR A 69 24.12 -4.76 17.74
C THR A 69 23.48 -4.18 19.01
N ALA A 70 23.14 -5.04 19.97
CA ALA A 70 23.06 -4.63 21.36
C ALA A 70 24.45 -4.82 22.00
N GLU A 71 25.40 -3.94 21.65
CA GLU A 71 26.61 -3.78 22.45
C GLU A 71 26.19 -3.21 23.81
N LYS A 72 26.08 -4.12 24.77
CA LYS A 72 25.83 -3.81 26.16
C LYS A 72 27.13 -3.29 26.78
N THR A 73 27.30 -1.97 26.75
CA THR A 73 28.23 -1.25 27.62
C THR A 73 27.86 -1.49 29.08
N THR A 74 28.66 -2.25 29.82
CA THR A 74 28.92 -2.12 31.28
C THR A 74 30.06 -3.05 31.67
#